data_AF-A0A220SUM8-F1
#
_entry.id   AF-A0A220SUM8-F1
#
_cell.length_a   1.000
_cell.length_b   1.000
_cell.length_c   1.000
_cell.angle_alpha   90.00
_cell.angle_beta   90.00
_cell.angle_gamma   90.00
#
_symmetry.space_group_name_H-M   'P 1'
#
loop_
_entity.id
_entity.type
_entity.pdbx_description
1 polymer ?
#
loop_
_entity_poly.entity_id
_entity_poly.type
_entity_poly.pdbx_seq_one_letter_code
_entity_poly.pdbx_strand_id
1 'polypeptide(L)'
;MCDKCTAANAEVKKIINEVGAKKLVGMLDSITGHGDAHPLERIMAIVQVMDLFDEPMKILMLARHFGGAYVEEHERANKLQATLDMMSEPKCAPAPALFGDNMGIESKEREIASLKCKRRLSTVWQILKFLRG
;
A
#
# COMPACT_ATOMS: atom_id res chain seq x y z
N MET A 1 -3.62 -29.19 11.08
CA MET A 1 -2.86 -28.76 9.89
C MET A 1 -2.28 -30.02 9.27
N CYS A 2 -2.43 -30.27 7.97
CA CYS A 2 -1.94 -31.50 7.32
C CYS A 2 -0.39 -31.53 7.34
N ASP A 3 0.22 -32.66 7.70
CA ASP A 3 1.68 -32.79 7.83
C ASP A 3 2.40 -32.49 6.50
N LYS A 4 1.82 -32.93 5.38
CA LYS A 4 2.32 -32.60 4.03
C LYS A 4 2.25 -31.10 3.74
N CYS A 5 1.20 -30.42 4.19
CA CYS A 5 1.09 -28.97 4.06
C CYS A 5 2.13 -28.23 4.90
N THR A 6 2.48 -28.76 6.07
CA THR A 6 3.52 -28.18 6.94
C THR A 6 4.90 -28.31 6.29
N ALA A 7 5.22 -29.49 5.75
CA ALA A 7 6.47 -29.72 5.02
C ALA A 7 6.57 -28.85 3.76
N ALA A 8 5.52 -28.80 2.94
CA ALA A 8 5.46 -27.94 1.75
C ALA A 8 5.63 -26.45 2.09
N ASN A 9 5.04 -25.98 3.20
CA ASN A 9 5.23 -24.61 3.66
C ASN A 9 6.67 -24.31 4.10
N ALA A 10 7.34 -25.25 4.75
CA ALA A 10 8.73 -25.09 5.15
C ALA A 10 9.65 -25.02 3.92
N GLU A 11 9.39 -25.86 2.92
CA GLU A 11 10.13 -25.89 1.66
C GLU A 11 9.93 -24.61 0.85
N VAL A 12 8.69 -24.13 0.72
CA VAL A 12 8.39 -22.86 0.05
C VAL A 12 9.07 -21.68 0.76
N LYS A 13 9.07 -21.65 2.10
CA LYS A 13 9.82 -20.62 2.85
C LYS A 13 11.32 -20.66 2.54
N LYS A 14 11.89 -21.86 2.42
CA LYS A 14 13.30 -22.03 2.05
C LYS A 14 13.57 -21.47 0.64
N ILE A 15 12.74 -21.82 -0.34
CA ILE A 15 12.84 -21.30 -1.72
C ILE A 15 12.74 -19.76 -1.75
N ILE A 16 11.82 -19.17 -0.99
CA ILE A 16 11.69 -17.71 -0.90
C ILE A 16 12.97 -17.05 -0.36
N ASN A 17 13.58 -17.65 0.67
CA ASN A 17 14.82 -17.13 1.26
C ASN A 17 16.02 -17.29 0.34
N GLU A 18 16.09 -18.37 -0.44
CA GLU A 18 17.21 -18.65 -1.36
C GLU A 18 17.12 -17.86 -2.67
N VAL A 19 15.94 -17.83 -3.29
CA VAL A 19 15.73 -17.17 -4.60
C VAL A 19 15.44 -15.68 -4.44
N GLY A 20 14.80 -15.31 -3.33
CA GLY A 20 14.35 -13.96 -3.04
C GLY A 20 12.94 -13.67 -3.58
N ALA A 21 12.11 -13.08 -2.72
CA ALA A 21 10.72 -12.72 -3.03
C ALA A 21 10.57 -11.88 -4.30
N LYS A 22 11.44 -10.87 -4.49
CA LYS A 22 11.39 -9.98 -5.67
C LYS A 22 11.57 -10.73 -6.99
N LYS A 23 12.49 -11.71 -7.00
CA LYS A 23 12.78 -12.51 -8.20
C LYS A 23 11.64 -13.48 -8.51
N LEU A 24 11.07 -14.11 -7.48
CA LEU A 24 9.89 -14.98 -7.61
C LEU A 24 8.68 -14.23 -8.16
N VAL A 25 8.40 -13.04 -7.65
CA VAL A 25 7.30 -12.19 -8.15
C VAL A 25 7.57 -11.77 -9.60
N GLY A 26 8.80 -11.39 -9.96
CA GLY A 26 9.14 -11.03 -11.34
C GLY A 26 8.99 -12.18 -12.34
N MET A 27 9.32 -13.42 -11.93
CA MET A 27 9.05 -14.61 -12.74
C MET A 27 7.54 -14.81 -12.95
N LEU A 28 6.74 -14.70 -11.89
CA LEU A 28 5.27 -14.83 -11.98
C LEU A 28 4.62 -13.71 -12.81
N ASP A 29 5.13 -12.49 -12.73
CA ASP A 29 4.68 -11.35 -13.52
C ASP A 29 4.89 -11.58 -15.03
N SER A 30 6.07 -12.11 -15.37
CA SER A 30 6.39 -12.51 -16.74
C SER A 30 5.45 -13.60 -17.27
N ILE A 31 5.06 -14.57 -16.43
CA ILE A 31 4.15 -15.66 -16.80
C ILE A 31 2.72 -15.17 -16.99
N THR A 32 2.21 -14.37 -16.05
CA THR A 32 0.82 -13.89 -16.05
C THR A 32 0.55 -12.85 -17.13
N GLY A 33 1.60 -12.29 -17.73
CA GLY A 33 1.50 -11.43 -18.90
C GLY A 33 1.01 -10.03 -18.59
N HIS A 34 1.11 -9.60 -17.33
CA HIS A 34 0.82 -8.23 -16.92
C HIS A 34 1.91 -7.23 -17.37
N GLY A 35 3.03 -7.72 -17.95
CA GLY A 35 4.08 -6.90 -18.54
C GLY A 35 4.32 -7.17 -20.04
N ASP A 36 5.03 -6.24 -20.69
CA ASP A 36 5.51 -6.29 -22.08
C ASP A 36 6.62 -7.35 -22.32
N ALA A 37 6.68 -8.38 -21.47
CA ALA A 37 7.70 -9.42 -21.53
C ALA A 37 7.62 -10.20 -22.84
N HIS A 38 8.77 -10.37 -23.49
CA HIS A 38 8.88 -11.06 -24.77
C HIS A 38 8.43 -12.53 -24.63
N PRO A 39 7.78 -13.15 -25.63
CA PRO A 39 7.29 -14.52 -25.53
C PRO A 39 8.33 -15.55 -25.06
N LEU A 40 9.60 -15.38 -25.46
CA LEU A 40 10.71 -16.22 -25.01
C LEU A 40 11.02 -16.05 -23.52
N GLU A 41 10.95 -14.83 -22.99
CA GLU A 41 11.15 -14.57 -21.55
C GLU A 41 10.04 -15.22 -20.73
N ARG A 42 8.80 -15.22 -21.24
CA ARG A 42 7.69 -15.93 -20.61
C ARG A 42 7.94 -17.44 -20.55
N ILE A 43 8.41 -18.05 -21.64
CA ILE A 43 8.74 -19.48 -21.67
C ILE A 43 9.87 -19.80 -20.68
N MET A 44 10.93 -18.98 -20.65
CA MET A 44 12.02 -19.16 -19.68
C MET A 44 11.52 -19.03 -18.23
N ALA A 45 10.64 -18.08 -17.95
CA ALA A 45 10.05 -17.92 -16.62
C ALA A 45 9.20 -19.14 -16.22
N ILE A 46 8.40 -19.70 -17.15
CA ILE A 46 7.64 -20.93 -16.90
C ILE A 46 8.59 -22.08 -16.54
N VAL A 47 9.65 -22.29 -17.32
CA VAL A 47 10.64 -23.35 -17.06
C VAL A 47 11.31 -23.16 -15.70
N GLN A 48 11.72 -21.94 -15.36
CA GLN A 48 12.34 -21.64 -14.07
C GLN A 48 11.39 -21.88 -12.89
N VAL A 49 10.11 -21.54 -13.03
CA VAL A 49 9.11 -21.81 -11.99
C VAL A 49 8.84 -23.31 -11.86
N MET A 50 8.82 -24.06 -12.96
CA MET A 50 8.68 -25.51 -12.92
C MET A 50 9.88 -26.20 -12.27
N ASP A 51 11.11 -25.73 -12.53
CA ASP A 51 12.33 -26.23 -11.89
C ASP A 51 12.38 -25.92 -10.38
N LEU A 52 11.76 -24.81 -9.96
CA LEU A 52 11.72 -24.42 -8.55
C LEU A 52 10.62 -25.14 -7.76
N PHE A 53 9.55 -25.58 -8.44
CA PHE A 53 8.38 -26.16 -7.79
C PHE A 53 7.96 -27.46 -8.48
N ASP A 54 8.53 -28.57 -8.02
CA ASP A 54 8.20 -29.91 -8.53
C ASP A 54 6.72 -30.30 -8.37
N GLU A 55 6.04 -29.71 -7.38
CA GLU A 55 4.63 -29.99 -7.11
C GLU A 55 3.79 -28.72 -7.26
N PRO A 56 2.64 -28.80 -7.98
CA PRO A 56 1.74 -27.66 -8.15
C PRO A 56 1.17 -27.15 -6.81
N MET A 57 1.13 -28.01 -5.78
CA MET A 57 0.72 -27.62 -4.43
C MET A 57 1.69 -26.62 -3.78
N LYS A 58 2.98 -26.63 -4.15
CA LYS A 58 3.97 -25.66 -3.64
C LYS A 58 3.75 -24.27 -4.24
N ILE A 59 3.29 -24.17 -5.49
CA ILE A 59 2.90 -22.89 -6.11
C ILE A 59 1.70 -22.27 -5.38
N LEU A 60 0.72 -23.09 -5.00
CA LEU A 60 -0.41 -22.65 -4.16
C LEU A 60 0.05 -22.16 -2.78
N MET A 61 1.01 -22.84 -2.16
CA MET A 61 1.59 -22.39 -0.87
C MET A 61 2.39 -21.09 -1.02
N LEU A 62 3.10 -20.90 -2.15
CA LEU A 62 3.76 -19.64 -2.47
C LEU A 62 2.77 -18.48 -2.60
N ALA A 63 1.68 -18.69 -3.35
CA ALA A 63 0.62 -17.71 -3.50
C ALA A 63 -0.03 -17.37 -2.14
N ARG A 64 -0.23 -18.37 -1.28
CA ARG A 64 -0.73 -18.15 0.08
C ARG A 64 0.24 -17.31 0.92
N HIS A 65 1.54 -17.56 0.80
CA HIS A 65 2.56 -16.82 1.56
C HIS A 65 2.55 -15.32 1.19
N PHE A 66 2.57 -15.01 -0.11
CA PHE A 66 2.50 -13.62 -0.56
C PHE A 66 1.12 -12.99 -0.35
N GLY A 67 0.05 -13.76 -0.49
CA GLY A 67 -1.31 -13.29 -0.26
C GLY A 67 -1.56 -12.86 1.19
N GLY A 68 -1.03 -13.61 2.17
CA GLY A 68 -1.10 -13.20 3.58
C GLY A 68 -0.38 -11.89 3.84
N ALA A 69 0.87 -11.77 3.37
CA ALA A 69 1.66 -10.55 3.51
C ALA A 69 1.03 -9.35 2.79
N TYR A 70 0.41 -9.58 1.62
CA TYR A 70 -0.30 -8.54 0.88
C TYR A 70 -1.51 -8.02 1.65
N VAL A 71 -2.32 -8.90 2.27
CA VAL A 71 -3.51 -8.48 3.02
C VAL A 71 -3.12 -7.60 4.22
N GLU A 72 -2.07 -7.98 4.94
CA GLU A 72 -1.56 -7.21 6.09
C GLU A 72 -1.07 -5.82 5.66
N GLU A 73 -0.25 -5.72 4.60
CA GLU A 73 0.24 -4.44 4.09
C GLU A 73 -0.87 -3.61 3.43
N HIS A 74 -1.84 -4.24 2.78
CA HIS A 74 -2.99 -3.55 2.20
C HIS A 74 -3.88 -2.93 3.29
N GLU A 75 -4.14 -3.64 4.39
CA GLU A 75 -4.87 -3.08 5.54
C GLU A 75 -4.10 -1.91 6.18
N ARG A 76 -2.77 -2.04 6.29
CA ARG A 76 -1.90 -0.96 6.77
C ARG A 76 -1.95 0.26 5.85
N ALA A 77 -1.88 0.07 4.54
CA ALA A 77 -2.00 1.13 3.55
C ALA A 77 -3.37 1.83 3.65
N ASN A 78 -4.46 1.07 3.81
CA ASN A 78 -5.81 1.62 3.98
C ASN A 78 -5.93 2.48 5.24
N LYS A 79 -5.33 2.07 6.37
CA LYS A 79 -5.30 2.87 7.61
C LYS A 79 -4.52 4.18 7.44
N LEU A 80 -3.39 4.12 6.73
CA LEU A 80 -2.59 5.31 6.41
C LEU A 80 -3.35 6.25 5.47
N GLN A 81 -4.02 5.72 4.46
CA GLN A 81 -4.84 6.50 3.54
C GLN A 81 -6.00 7.17 4.27
N ALA A 82 -6.73 6.44 5.12
CA ALA A 82 -7.81 7.04 5.93
C ALA A 82 -7.30 8.15 6.86
N THR A 83 -6.09 8.01 7.40
CA THR A 83 -5.46 9.06 8.22
C THR A 83 -5.09 10.27 7.37
N LEU A 84 -4.57 10.05 6.15
CA LEU A 84 -4.27 11.11 5.20
C LEU A 84 -5.54 11.85 4.78
N ASP A 85 -6.63 11.11 4.54
CA ASP A 85 -7.94 11.66 4.18
C ASP A 85 -8.48 12.54 5.32
N MET A 86 -8.44 12.08 6.58
CA MET A 86 -8.82 12.88 7.76
C MET A 86 -7.97 14.15 7.95
N MET A 87 -6.69 14.13 7.56
CA MET A 87 -5.83 15.32 7.59
C MET A 87 -6.04 16.25 6.38
N SER A 88 -6.49 15.69 5.26
CA SER A 88 -6.75 16.41 4.02
C SER A 88 -8.11 17.10 4.01
N GLU A 89 -9.09 16.56 4.76
CA GLU A 89 -10.37 17.24 5.00
C GLU A 89 -10.09 18.55 5.74
N PRO A 90 -10.29 19.71 5.08
CA PRO A 90 -10.14 20.98 5.77
C PRO A 90 -11.32 21.07 6.74
N LYS A 91 -11.06 20.89 8.05
CA LYS A 91 -11.92 21.44 9.11
C LYS A 91 -11.82 22.97 9.09
N CYS A 92 -12.25 23.57 8.00
CA CYS A 92 -12.43 25.01 7.85
C CYS A 92 -13.81 25.23 7.22
N ALA A 93 -14.85 24.66 7.85
CA ALA A 93 -16.19 25.19 7.69
C ALA A 93 -16.21 26.56 8.37
N PRO A 94 -16.58 27.65 7.68
CA PRO A 94 -16.95 28.87 8.37
C PRO A 94 -18.11 28.51 9.29
N ALA A 95 -18.01 28.82 10.58
CA ALA A 95 -19.14 28.66 11.49
C ALA A 95 -20.37 29.38 10.89
N PRO A 96 -21.56 28.75 10.92
CA PRO A 96 -22.77 29.38 10.40
C PRO A 96 -22.97 30.74 11.09
N ALA A 97 -23.22 31.78 10.29
CA ALA A 97 -23.39 33.13 10.78
C ALA A 97 -24.65 33.19 11.68
N LEU A 98 -24.45 33.10 12.99
CA LEU A 98 -25.46 33.51 13.96
C LEU A 98 -25.43 35.04 13.99
N PHE A 99 -26.48 35.65 13.47
CA PHE A 99 -26.74 37.08 13.58
C PHE A 99 -26.95 37.42 15.07
N GLY A 100 -25.99 38.11 15.68
CA GLY A 100 -26.11 38.64 17.04
C GLY A 100 -24.89 39.43 17.50
N ASP A 101 -24.95 40.76 17.36
CA ASP A 101 -24.35 41.85 18.15
C ASP A 101 -22.96 41.71 18.83
N ASN A 102 -22.07 40.82 18.37
CA ASN A 102 -20.67 40.69 18.84
C ASN A 102 -19.64 40.87 17.71
N MET A 103 -19.86 41.85 16.84
CA MET A 103 -19.11 42.05 15.58
C MET A 103 -17.59 42.27 15.72
N GLY A 104 -17.09 42.74 16.87
CA GLY A 104 -15.67 43.08 17.06
C GLY A 104 -14.75 41.91 17.47
N ILE A 105 -15.27 40.96 18.26
CA ILE A 105 -14.47 39.84 18.81
C ILE A 105 -14.49 38.66 17.84
N GLU A 106 -15.64 38.37 17.24
CA GLU A 106 -15.79 37.30 16.25
C GLU A 106 -14.95 37.53 14.98
N SER A 107 -14.77 38.79 14.55
CA SER A 107 -13.97 39.11 13.36
C SER A 107 -12.50 38.71 13.54
N LYS A 108 -11.91 38.94 14.73
CA LYS A 108 -10.52 38.56 15.02
C LYS A 108 -10.36 37.06 15.19
N GLU A 109 -11.34 36.38 15.80
CA GLU A 109 -11.31 34.93 15.93
C GLU A 109 -11.46 34.22 14.58
N ARG A 110 -12.28 34.78 13.69
CA ARG A 110 -12.45 34.32 12.29
C ARG A 110 -11.17 34.52 11.48
N GLU A 111 -10.46 35.63 11.68
CA GLU A 111 -9.16 35.90 11.05
C GLU A 111 -8.05 34.98 11.58
N ILE A 112 -8.02 34.73 12.90
CA ILE A 112 -7.08 33.78 13.52
C ILE A 112 -7.35 32.34 13.06
N ALA A 113 -8.61 31.94 12.92
CA ALA A 113 -8.98 30.63 12.38
C ALA A 113 -8.57 30.49 10.91
N SER A 114 -8.78 31.54 10.09
CA SER A 114 -8.36 31.58 8.69
C SER A 114 -6.84 31.53 8.54
N LEU A 115 -6.08 32.27 9.37
CA LEU A 115 -4.62 32.25 9.38
C LEU A 115 -4.05 30.90 9.85
N LYS A 116 -4.65 30.27 10.88
CA LYS A 116 -4.29 28.92 11.31
C LYS A 116 -4.56 27.88 10.22
N CYS A 117 -5.65 28.03 9.46
CA CYS A 117 -5.96 27.16 8.33
C CYS A 117 -4.93 27.31 7.20
N LYS A 118 -4.55 28.54 6.82
CA LYS A 118 -3.51 28.81 5.82
C LYS A 118 -2.15 28.25 6.23
N ARG A 119 -1.75 28.39 7.50
CA ARG A 119 -0.49 27.82 8.01
C ARG A 119 -0.49 26.30 7.95
N ARG A 120 -1.60 25.65 8.34
CA ARG A 120 -1.73 24.18 8.29
C ARG A 120 -1.70 23.64 6.85
N LEU A 121 -2.41 24.27 5.92
CA LEU A 121 -2.36 23.91 4.49
C LEU A 121 -0.94 24.05 3.91
N SER A 122 -0.20 25.11 4.27
CA SER A 122 1.21 25.28 3.86
C SER A 122 2.12 24.18 4.41
N THR A 123 1.92 23.75 5.67
CA THR A 123 2.73 22.68 6.27
C THR A 123 2.39 21.32 5.67
N VAL A 124 1.12 21.01 5.44
CA VAL A 124 0.69 19.77 4.78
C VAL A 124 1.23 19.71 3.35
N TRP A 125 1.21 20.82 2.61
CA TRP A 125 1.77 20.90 1.27
C TRP A 125 3.30 20.71 1.25
N GLN A 126 4.03 21.25 2.24
CA GLN A 126 5.47 21.01 2.38
C GLN A 126 5.79 19.54 2.70
N ILE A 127 5.00 18.88 3.55
CA ILE A 127 5.16 17.46 3.88
C ILE A 127 4.87 16.60 2.64
N LEU A 128 3.80 16.89 1.90
CA LEU A 128 3.48 16.22 0.63
C LEU A 128 4.57 16.39 -0.43
N LYS A 129 5.22 17.56 -0.47
CA LYS A 129 6.36 17.82 -1.37
C LYS A 129 7.60 17.02 -0.98
N PHE A 130 7.82 16.81 0.32
CA PHE A 130 8.94 16.00 0.84
C PHE A 130 8.73 14.49 0.59
N LEU A 131 7.49 14.02 0.61
CA LEU A 131 7.15 12.61 0.35
C LEU A 131 7.09 12.23 -1.15
N ARG A 132 7.09 13.22 -2.06
CA ARG A 132 7.06 13.01 -3.52
C ARG A 132 8.43 13.17 -4.21
N GLY A 133 9.49 13.49 -3.46
CA GLY A 133 10.87 13.48 -3.95
C GLY A 133 11.55 12.15 -3.63
#